data_AF-A0A7J7J2F0-F1
#
_entry.id   AF-A0A7J7J2F0-F1
#
_cell.length_a   1.000
_cell.length_b   1.000
_cell.length_c   1.000
_cell.angle_alpha   90.00
_cell.angle_beta   90.00
_cell.angle_gamma   90.00
#
_symmetry.space_group_name_H-M   'P 1'
#
loop_
_entity.id
_entity.type
_entity.pdbx_description
1 polymer ?
#
loop_
_entity_poly.entity_id
_entity_poly.type
_entity_poly.pdbx_seq_one_letter_code
_entity_poly.pdbx_strand_id
1 'polypeptide(L)'
;MNSGSASALESEHEASLDGPPVQDAPVGVSRHEKSLGLLTSRFVTLLQSAEDGILDLKAAADILAVKQKRRIYDITNVLEGIGLIEKRTKNCIQWKGAGPSCSSGEVTDRLSALKQEIDQLELIEKNLDQQKKHIQQNLRNVSEDPCNYTYPLFVHS
;
A
#
# COMPACT_ATOMS: atom_id res chain seq x y z
N MET A 1 41.26 -96.10 3.28
CA MET A 1 42.07 -95.62 2.15
C MET A 1 41.30 -95.86 0.87
N ASN A 2 40.67 -94.83 0.33
CA ASN A 2 40.42 -94.79 -1.11
C ASN A 2 40.52 -93.33 -1.55
N SER A 3 41.50 -93.10 -2.41
CA SER A 3 41.84 -91.87 -3.10
C SER A 3 41.09 -91.82 -4.43
N GLY A 4 40.68 -90.62 -4.88
CA GLY A 4 40.16 -90.44 -6.23
C GLY A 4 39.77 -88.99 -6.52
N SER A 5 40.72 -88.25 -7.09
CA SER A 5 40.59 -86.90 -7.64
C SER A 5 39.64 -86.83 -8.85
N ALA A 6 39.03 -85.67 -9.11
CA ALA A 6 39.12 -84.90 -10.37
C ALA A 6 38.12 -83.73 -10.46
N SER A 7 38.59 -82.62 -11.04
CA SER A 7 37.97 -81.31 -11.29
C SER A 7 36.78 -81.27 -12.26
N ALA A 8 35.95 -80.21 -12.15
CA ALA A 8 35.40 -79.36 -13.24
C ALA A 8 34.50 -78.27 -12.60
N LEU A 9 34.87 -76.98 -12.68
CA LEU A 9 34.52 -75.96 -13.69
C LEU A 9 33.15 -75.27 -13.49
N GLU A 10 33.22 -73.94 -13.64
CA GLU A 10 32.25 -72.84 -13.58
C GLU A 10 30.87 -73.08 -14.24
N SER A 11 29.79 -72.49 -13.70
CA SER A 11 29.21 -71.21 -14.19
C SER A 11 27.76 -70.97 -13.72
N GLU A 12 27.55 -69.75 -13.21
CA GLU A 12 26.40 -68.82 -13.31
C GLU A 12 24.94 -69.29 -13.19
N HIS A 13 24.27 -68.81 -12.13
CA HIS A 13 22.89 -68.26 -12.04
C HIS A 13 22.59 -68.18 -10.52
N GLU A 14 22.01 -67.16 -9.91
CA GLU A 14 21.22 -66.02 -10.34
C GLU A 14 21.21 -65.08 -9.11
N ALA A 15 21.53 -63.80 -9.28
CA ALA A 15 21.49 -62.84 -8.18
C ALA A 15 20.02 -62.57 -7.80
N SER A 16 19.56 -63.17 -6.70
CA SER A 16 18.29 -62.84 -6.07
C SER A 16 18.38 -61.44 -5.46
N LEU A 17 17.87 -60.44 -6.19
CA LEU A 17 17.64 -59.09 -5.72
C LEU A 17 16.18 -58.98 -5.28
N ASP A 18 15.89 -59.31 -4.03
CA ASP A 18 14.65 -58.88 -3.38
C ASP A 18 14.99 -57.81 -2.34
N GLY A 19 15.12 -56.57 -2.84
CA GLY A 19 15.11 -55.36 -2.04
C GLY A 19 13.69 -54.78 -2.03
N PRO A 20 13.25 -54.13 -0.93
CA PRO A 20 11.84 -53.81 -0.71
C PRO A 20 11.31 -52.85 -1.79
N PRO A 21 9.99 -52.85 -2.05
CA PRO A 21 9.41 -52.00 -3.08
C PRO A 21 9.66 -50.55 -2.71
N VAL A 22 10.29 -49.82 -3.63
CA VAL A 22 10.42 -48.37 -3.59
C VAL A 22 9.00 -47.81 -3.54
N GLN A 23 8.56 -47.44 -2.35
CA GLN A 23 7.30 -46.74 -2.16
C GLN A 23 7.42 -45.43 -2.91
N ASP A 24 6.52 -45.23 -3.87
CA ASP A 24 6.29 -43.96 -4.55
C ASP A 24 6.29 -42.83 -3.52
N ALA A 25 7.39 -42.08 -3.47
CA ALA A 25 7.39 -40.80 -2.79
C ALA A 25 6.31 -39.97 -3.49
N PRO A 26 5.34 -39.40 -2.75
CA PRO A 26 4.33 -38.57 -3.38
C PRO A 26 5.08 -37.43 -4.04
N VAL A 27 4.96 -37.34 -5.38
CA VAL A 27 5.47 -36.26 -6.21
C VAL A 27 5.26 -34.97 -5.43
N GLY A 28 6.37 -34.43 -4.91
CA GLY A 28 6.34 -33.38 -3.93
C GLY A 28 5.62 -32.20 -4.53
N VAL A 29 4.40 -31.94 -4.06
CA VAL A 29 3.67 -30.70 -4.33
C VAL A 29 4.65 -29.57 -4.05
N SER A 30 5.11 -28.93 -5.12
CA SER A 30 6.32 -28.11 -5.11
C SER A 30 6.22 -27.09 -3.97
N ARG A 31 7.23 -27.04 -3.10
CA ARG A 31 7.32 -26.11 -1.95
C ARG A 31 6.96 -24.68 -2.34
N HIS A 32 7.19 -24.32 -3.60
CA HIS A 32 6.90 -23.03 -4.20
C HIS A 32 5.40 -22.65 -4.17
N GLU A 33 4.49 -23.60 -4.39
CA GLU A 33 3.04 -23.36 -4.43
C GLU A 33 2.46 -22.94 -3.08
N LYS A 34 3.16 -23.28 -1.99
CA LYS A 34 2.79 -22.93 -0.60
C LYS A 34 3.68 -21.82 -0.03
N SER A 35 4.49 -21.18 -0.87
CA SER A 35 5.40 -20.13 -0.43
C SER A 35 4.62 -18.90 0.04
N LEU A 36 5.16 -18.22 1.06
CA LEU A 36 4.58 -16.97 1.55
C LEU A 36 4.52 -15.92 0.43
N GLY A 37 5.56 -15.85 -0.42
CA GLY A 37 5.60 -14.89 -1.54
C GLY A 37 4.45 -15.07 -2.54
N LEU A 38 4.11 -16.31 -2.92
CA LEU A 38 2.97 -16.55 -3.81
C LEU A 38 1.64 -16.19 -3.15
N LEU A 39 1.48 -16.52 -1.86
CA LEU A 39 0.30 -16.13 -1.09
C LEU A 39 0.18 -14.61 -0.98
N THR A 40 1.28 -13.90 -0.73
CA THR A 40 1.31 -12.44 -0.67
C THR A 40 0.91 -11.82 -2.01
N SER A 41 1.45 -12.32 -3.13
CA SER A 41 1.11 -11.82 -4.46
C SER A 41 -0.39 -11.94 -4.77
N ARG A 42 -0.97 -13.11 -4.49
CA ARG A 42 -2.42 -13.34 -4.66
C ARG A 42 -3.24 -12.50 -3.68
N PHE A 43 -2.81 -12.40 -2.42
CA PHE A 43 -3.48 -11.60 -1.40
C PHE A 43 -3.54 -10.11 -1.80
N VAL A 44 -2.43 -9.56 -2.27
CA VAL A 44 -2.35 -8.17 -2.75
C VAL A 44 -3.24 -7.97 -3.98
N THR A 45 -3.29 -8.94 -4.89
CA THR A 45 -4.19 -8.88 -6.06
C THR A 45 -5.65 -8.80 -5.62
N LEU A 46 -6.07 -9.63 -4.65
CA LEU A 46 -7.42 -9.58 -4.09
C LEU A 46 -7.70 -8.24 -3.40
N LEU A 47 -6.73 -7.72 -2.65
CA LEU A 47 -6.84 -6.45 -1.93
C LEU A 47 -6.98 -5.25 -2.87
N GLN A 48 -6.26 -5.24 -3.99
CA GLN A 48 -6.35 -4.19 -5.02
C GLN A 48 -7.63 -4.30 -5.86
N SER A 49 -8.16 -5.51 -6.01
CA SER A 49 -9.40 -5.76 -6.76
C SER A 49 -10.67 -5.57 -5.92
N ALA A 50 -10.53 -5.42 -4.60
CA ALA A 50 -11.65 -5.25 -3.68
C ALA A 50 -12.24 -3.84 -3.80
N GLU A 51 -13.58 -3.77 -3.82
CA GLU A 51 -14.33 -2.52 -3.77
C GLU A 51 -14.02 -1.76 -2.48
N ASP A 52 -13.87 -0.44 -2.55
CA ASP A 52 -13.46 0.44 -1.45
C ASP A 52 -12.08 0.13 -0.82
N GLY A 53 -11.31 -0.77 -1.45
CA GLY A 53 -10.07 -1.29 -0.88
C GLY A 53 -10.28 -2.07 0.41
N ILE A 54 -11.50 -2.58 0.68
CA ILE A 54 -11.84 -3.33 1.89
C ILE A 54 -11.82 -4.82 1.59
N LEU A 55 -10.95 -5.57 2.27
CA LEU A 55 -10.83 -7.02 2.09
C LEU A 55 -11.30 -7.78 3.33
N ASP A 56 -12.24 -8.72 3.13
CA ASP A 56 -12.62 -9.71 4.15
C ASP A 56 -11.57 -10.84 4.22
N LEU A 57 -10.99 -10.99 5.40
CA LEU A 57 -9.92 -11.95 5.68
C LEU A 57 -10.40 -13.41 5.66
N LYS A 58 -11.67 -13.69 5.93
CA LYS A 58 -12.22 -15.05 5.81
C LYS A 58 -12.34 -15.43 4.35
N ALA A 59 -12.96 -14.55 3.54
CA ALA A 59 -13.08 -14.76 2.11
C ALA A 59 -11.71 -14.90 1.44
N ALA A 60 -10.75 -14.03 1.80
CA ALA A 60 -9.38 -14.12 1.31
C ALA A 60 -8.70 -15.43 1.72
N ALA A 61 -8.89 -15.91 2.96
CA ALA A 61 -8.31 -17.17 3.42
C ALA A 61 -8.86 -18.38 2.65
N ASP A 62 -10.15 -18.36 2.29
CA ASP A 62 -10.79 -19.39 1.50
C ASP A 62 -10.25 -19.39 0.05
N ILE A 63 -10.15 -18.21 -0.58
CA ILE A 63 -9.61 -18.06 -1.95
C ILE A 63 -8.14 -18.45 -2.03
N LEU A 64 -7.35 -18.09 -1.03
CA LEU A 64 -5.93 -18.42 -0.96
C LEU A 64 -5.68 -19.88 -0.55
N ALA A 65 -6.75 -20.66 -0.33
CA ALA A 65 -6.72 -22.07 0.11
C ALA A 65 -5.78 -22.31 1.30
N VAL A 66 -5.68 -21.32 2.19
CA VAL A 66 -4.78 -21.39 3.33
C VAL A 66 -5.45 -22.22 4.42
N LYS A 67 -5.16 -23.52 4.44
CA LYS A 67 -5.67 -24.45 5.47
C LYS A 67 -5.39 -24.00 6.92
N GLN A 68 -4.41 -23.10 7.13
CA GLN A 68 -4.04 -22.56 8.44
C GLN A 68 -4.00 -21.03 8.44
N LYS A 69 -4.80 -20.38 9.30
CA LYS A 69 -4.88 -18.91 9.44
C LYS A 69 -3.54 -18.20 9.73
N ARG A 70 -2.48 -18.95 10.03
CA ARG A 70 -1.15 -18.42 10.36
C ARG A 70 -0.54 -17.55 9.26
N ARG A 71 -0.75 -17.87 7.98
CA ARG A 71 -0.14 -17.13 6.85
C ARG A 71 -0.79 -15.78 6.61
N ILE A 72 -2.08 -15.63 6.92
CA ILE A 72 -2.77 -14.34 6.83
C ILE A 72 -2.09 -13.34 7.77
N TYR A 73 -1.77 -13.74 9.00
CA TYR A 73 -1.08 -12.87 9.96
C TYR A 73 0.35 -12.52 9.53
N ASP A 74 1.08 -13.47 8.91
CA ASP A 74 2.41 -13.15 8.37
C ASP A 74 2.33 -12.01 7.35
N ILE A 75 1.33 -12.06 6.46
CA ILE A 75 1.14 -11.04 5.42
C ILE A 75 0.63 -9.73 6.04
N THR A 76 -0.43 -9.80 6.86
CA THR A 76 -1.05 -8.59 7.42
C THR A 76 -0.11 -7.84 8.36
N ASN A 77 0.66 -8.53 9.21
CA ASN A 77 1.58 -7.86 10.13
C ASN A 77 2.69 -7.11 9.40
N VAL A 78 3.18 -7.65 8.29
CA VAL A 78 4.19 -6.97 7.46
C VAL A 78 3.57 -5.76 6.76
N LEU A 79 2.40 -5.92 6.13
CA LEU A 79 1.73 -4.82 5.44
C LEU A 79 1.26 -3.71 6.40
N GLU A 80 0.82 -4.07 7.61
CA GLU A 80 0.46 -3.15 8.68
C GLU A 80 1.69 -2.47 9.26
N GLY A 81 2.79 -3.20 9.45
CA GLY A 81 4.08 -2.65 9.90
C GLY A 81 4.69 -1.65 8.91
N ILE A 82 4.44 -1.82 7.61
CA ILE A 82 4.79 -0.83 6.56
C ILE A 82 3.77 0.32 6.51
N GLY A 83 2.54 0.11 7.00
CA GLY A 83 1.46 1.09 6.96
C GLY A 83 0.67 1.11 5.65
N LEU A 84 0.76 0.06 4.83
CA LEU A 84 -0.02 -0.08 3.58
C LEU A 84 -1.45 -0.52 3.81
N ILE A 85 -1.74 -1.08 4.99
CA ILE A 85 -3.08 -1.49 5.39
C ILE A 85 -3.39 -1.02 6.81
N GLU A 86 -4.68 -0.95 7.13
CA GLU A 86 -5.16 -0.83 8.50
C GLU A 86 -6.28 -1.82 8.80
N LYS A 87 -6.42 -2.15 10.08
CA LYS A 87 -7.50 -2.99 10.57
C LYS A 87 -8.78 -2.17 10.71
N ARG A 88 -9.82 -2.53 9.96
CA ARG A 88 -11.17 -1.95 10.11
C ARG A 88 -11.96 -2.71 11.18
N THR A 89 -12.00 -4.04 11.07
CA THR A 89 -12.66 -4.91 12.05
C THR A 89 -11.85 -6.18 12.27
N LYS A 90 -12.34 -7.12 13.11
CA LYS A 90 -11.64 -8.40 13.35
C LYS A 90 -11.38 -9.20 12.06
N ASN A 91 -12.29 -9.11 11.08
CA ASN A 91 -12.19 -9.87 9.84
C ASN A 91 -12.04 -8.98 8.59
N CYS A 92 -11.92 -7.66 8.74
CA CYS A 92 -11.80 -6.75 7.60
C CYS A 92 -10.56 -5.87 7.76
N ILE A 93 -9.79 -5.76 6.68
CA ILE A 93 -8.69 -4.81 6.56
C ILE A 93 -8.99 -3.85 5.41
N GLN A 94 -8.38 -2.67 5.45
CA GLN A 94 -8.46 -1.71 4.36
C GLN A 94 -7.08 -1.38 3.80
N TRP A 95 -7.01 -1.29 2.49
CA TRP A 95 -5.86 -0.79 1.74
C TRP A 95 -5.71 0.73 1.89
N LYS A 96 -4.57 1.15 2.43
CA LYS A 96 -4.17 2.58 2.54
C LYS A 96 -3.23 3.00 1.43
N GLY A 97 -2.62 2.05 0.73
CA GLY A 97 -1.78 2.34 -0.42
C GLY A 97 -2.60 3.04 -1.52
N ALA A 98 -1.93 3.80 -2.37
CA ALA A 98 -2.52 4.31 -3.61
C ALA A 98 -2.83 3.10 -4.51
N GLY A 99 -4.03 2.53 -4.35
CA GLY A 99 -4.57 1.52 -5.25
C GLY A 99 -5.17 2.20 -6.49
N PRO A 100 -5.16 1.53 -7.65
CA PRO A 100 -5.57 2.13 -8.92
C PRO A 100 -7.04 2.56 -9.01
N SER A 101 -7.91 2.19 -8.06
CA SER A 101 -9.36 2.33 -8.24
C SER A 101 -10.15 3.10 -7.19
N CYS A 102 -9.73 3.23 -5.92
CA CYS A 102 -10.73 3.62 -4.90
C CYS A 102 -10.40 4.76 -3.93
N SER A 103 -9.12 5.05 -3.65
CA SER A 103 -8.74 6.14 -2.75
C SER A 103 -7.93 7.22 -3.44
N SER A 104 -7.44 6.97 -4.66
CA SER A 104 -6.69 7.97 -5.41
C SER A 104 -7.59 9.06 -5.97
N GLY A 105 -8.71 8.71 -6.62
CA GLY A 105 -9.57 9.69 -7.32
C GLY A 105 -10.18 10.74 -6.40
N GLU A 106 -10.84 10.32 -5.33
CA GLU A 106 -11.47 11.25 -4.38
C GLU A 106 -10.42 12.11 -3.64
N VAL A 107 -9.28 11.53 -3.27
CA VAL A 107 -8.19 12.27 -2.64
C VAL A 107 -7.54 13.23 -3.63
N THR A 108 -7.36 12.85 -4.90
CA THR A 108 -6.82 13.75 -5.92
C THR A 108 -7.78 14.89 -6.24
N ASP A 109 -9.08 14.60 -6.31
CA ASP A 109 -10.10 15.62 -6.58
C ASP A 109 -10.17 16.60 -5.41
N ARG A 110 -10.18 16.10 -4.17
CA ARG A 110 -10.14 16.95 -2.98
C ARG A 110 -8.85 17.74 -2.87
N LEU A 111 -7.71 17.16 -3.21
CA LEU A 111 -6.42 17.88 -3.27
C LEU A 111 -6.45 18.97 -4.34
N SER A 112 -7.04 18.70 -5.50
CA SER A 112 -7.16 19.67 -6.59
C SER A 112 -8.08 20.83 -6.21
N ALA A 113 -9.21 20.55 -5.54
CA ALA A 113 -10.15 21.54 -5.05
C ALA A 113 -9.52 22.43 -3.97
N LEU A 114 -8.83 21.82 -3.00
CA LEU A 114 -8.10 22.57 -1.97
C LEU A 114 -6.99 23.44 -2.58
N LYS A 115 -6.29 22.94 -3.61
CA LYS A 115 -5.28 23.72 -4.31
C LYS A 115 -5.89 24.94 -5.03
N GLN A 116 -7.03 24.76 -5.71
CA GLN A 116 -7.76 25.86 -6.32
C GLN A 116 -8.24 26.88 -5.28
N GLU A 117 -8.70 26.43 -4.11
CA GLU A 117 -9.12 27.31 -3.03
C GLU A 117 -7.94 28.14 -2.49
N ILE A 118 -6.76 27.53 -2.32
CA ILE A 118 -5.54 28.27 -1.94
C ILE A 118 -5.21 29.35 -2.98
N ASP A 119 -5.21 29.00 -4.27
CA ASP A 119 -4.89 29.95 -5.33
C ASP A 119 -5.90 31.12 -5.37
N GLN A 120 -7.18 30.85 -5.13
CA GLN A 120 -8.22 31.89 -5.03
C GLN A 120 -8.02 32.80 -3.82
N LEU A 121 -7.74 32.22 -2.65
CA LEU A 121 -7.51 32.98 -1.42
C LEU A 121 -6.27 33.89 -1.57
N GLU A 122 -5.21 33.39 -2.19
CA GLU A 122 -3.99 34.18 -2.44
C GLU A 122 -4.25 35.38 -3.37
N LEU A 123 -5.14 35.21 -4.37
CA LEU A 123 -5.55 36.31 -5.24
C LEU A 123 -6.35 37.38 -4.48
N ILE A 124 -7.27 36.94 -3.62
CA ILE A 124 -8.07 37.84 -2.79
C ILE A 124 -7.18 38.63 -1.82
N GLU A 125 -6.24 37.96 -1.16
CA GLU A 125 -5.28 38.58 -0.25
C GLU A 125 -4.46 39.66 -0.96
N LYS A 126 -3.92 39.35 -2.15
CA LYS A 126 -3.17 40.34 -2.97
C LYS A 126 -4.01 41.57 -3.32
N ASN A 127 -5.27 41.37 -3.69
CA ASN A 127 -6.17 42.48 -4.00
C ASN A 127 -6.46 43.35 -2.75
N LEU A 128 -6.70 42.72 -1.59
CA LEU A 128 -6.91 43.43 -0.33
C LEU A 128 -5.68 44.24 0.07
N ASP A 129 -4.48 43.68 -0.06
CA ASP A 129 -3.23 44.38 0.21
C ASP A 129 -3.02 45.58 -0.72
N GLN A 130 -3.40 45.46 -2.00
CA GLN A 130 -3.32 46.57 -2.94
C GLN A 130 -4.28 47.70 -2.57
N GLN A 131 -5.53 47.37 -2.21
CA GLN A 131 -6.52 48.34 -1.76
C GLN A 131 -6.06 49.05 -0.47
N LYS A 132 -5.53 48.28 0.49
CA LYS A 132 -4.97 48.82 1.74
C LYS A 132 -3.86 49.82 1.46
N LYS A 133 -2.90 49.47 0.59
CA LYS A 133 -1.81 50.38 0.18
C LYS A 133 -2.35 51.64 -0.48
N HIS A 134 -3.32 51.52 -1.38
CA HIS A 134 -3.91 52.66 -2.07
C HIS A 134 -4.60 53.63 -1.09
N ILE A 135 -5.39 53.10 -0.15
CA ILE A 135 -6.05 53.92 0.87
C ILE A 135 -5.02 54.60 1.79
N GLN A 136 -3.99 53.86 2.24
CA GLN A 136 -2.92 54.43 3.05
C GLN A 136 -2.18 55.56 2.33
N GLN A 137 -1.90 55.39 1.03
CA GLN A 137 -1.25 56.43 0.24
C GLN A 137 -2.16 57.66 0.05
N ASN A 138 -3.45 57.45 -0.23
CA ASN A 138 -4.41 58.54 -0.38
C ASN A 138 -4.56 59.34 0.92
N LEU A 139 -4.69 58.67 2.06
CA LEU A 139 -4.71 59.32 3.37
C LEU A 139 -3.44 60.14 3.61
N ARG A 140 -2.28 59.57 3.25
CA ARG A 140 -1.00 60.25 3.38
C ARG A 140 -0.95 61.53 2.54
N ASN A 141 -1.29 61.42 1.25
CA ASN A 141 -1.32 62.55 0.33
C ASN A 141 -2.24 63.67 0.83
N VAL A 142 -3.46 63.34 1.28
CA VAL A 142 -4.42 64.32 1.83
C VAL A 142 -3.93 64.95 3.15
N SER A 143 -3.21 64.20 3.98
CA SER A 143 -2.64 64.71 5.24
C SER A 143 -1.40 65.59 5.04
N GLU A 144 -0.64 65.35 3.98
CA GLU A 144 0.60 66.06 3.65
C GLU A 144 0.35 67.25 2.68
N ASP A 145 -0.88 67.46 2.22
CA ASP A 145 -1.27 68.61 1.39
C ASP A 145 -1.12 69.94 2.16
N PRO A 146 -0.22 70.86 1.74
CA PRO A 146 0.04 72.14 2.42
C PRO A 146 -1.19 73.06 2.51
N CYS A 147 -2.19 72.83 1.65
CA CYS A 147 -3.44 73.59 1.61
C CYS A 147 -4.35 73.30 2.83
N ASN A 148 -4.16 72.18 3.53
CA ASN A 148 -4.98 71.81 4.69
C ASN A 148 -4.62 72.60 5.98
N TYR A 149 -3.54 73.40 5.94
CA TYR A 149 -3.13 74.29 7.03
C TYR A 149 -3.64 75.73 6.87
N THR A 150 -4.39 76.05 5.80
CA THR A 150 -4.84 77.42 5.50
C THR A 150 -6.32 77.63 5.82
N TYR A 151 -6.68 77.51 7.09
CA TYR A 151 -7.86 78.21 7.62
C TYR A 151 -7.46 78.93 8.91
N PRO A 152 -6.99 80.19 8.84
CA PRO A 152 -6.85 80.99 10.04
C PRO A 152 -8.26 81.23 10.61
N LEU A 153 -8.49 80.73 11.81
CA LEU A 153 -9.67 81.05 12.63
C LEU A 153 -9.67 82.56 12.91
N PHE A 154 -10.20 83.37 12.00
CA PHE A 154 -10.62 84.72 12.30
C PHE A 154 -11.95 84.65 13.06
N VAL A 155 -11.84 84.38 14.36
CA VAL A 155 -12.90 84.70 15.32
C VAL A 155 -13.04 86.22 15.36
N HIS A 156 -14.06 86.73 14.68
CA HIS A 156 -14.50 88.12 14.82
C HIS A 156 -14.86 88.37 16.29
N SER A 157 -14.31 89.48 16.83
CA SER A 157 -14.52 89.99 18.18
C SER A 157 -15.94 90.49 18.44
#